data_AF-A0A507AGM3-F1
#
_entry.id   AF-A0A507AGM3-F1
#
_cell.length_a   1.000
_cell.length_b   1.000
_cell.length_c   1.000
_cell.angle_alpha   90.00
_cell.angle_beta   90.00
_cell.angle_gamma   90.00
#
_symmetry.space_group_name_H-M   'P 1'
#
loop_
_entity.id
_entity.type
_entity.pdbx_description
1 polymer ?
#
loop_
_entity_poly.entity_id
_entity_poly.type
_entity_poly.pdbx_seq_one_letter_code
_entity_poly.pdbx_strand_id
1 'polypeptide(L)'
;MWTQTRSLEHLWVPINGINFDAVYMAEHIGSYKPDLHSFEYMIEYAGADLLVARNQILHTAQALWQDHVPARKVGLDSCWIMRGGKNSAMGGDLDEPAYSVSLAYRFNTLCEMAGAVENAFQMLSK
;
A
#
# COMPACT_ATOMS: atom_id res chain seq x y z
N MET A 1 16.11 -17.49 -20.14
CA MET A 1 17.12 -16.99 -19.18
C MET A 1 17.27 -15.49 -19.37
N TRP A 2 16.45 -14.71 -18.65
CA TRP A 2 16.60 -13.27 -18.45
C TRP A 2 15.92 -12.95 -17.11
N THR A 3 16.55 -13.34 -16.01
CA THR A 3 16.28 -12.79 -14.68
C THR A 3 17.28 -11.66 -14.48
N GLN A 4 16.90 -10.45 -14.87
CA GLN A 4 17.63 -9.28 -14.40
C GLN A 4 16.92 -8.82 -13.13
N THR A 5 17.20 -9.51 -12.03
CA THR A 5 17.15 -8.88 -10.72
C THR A 5 18.09 -7.68 -10.80
N ARG A 6 17.51 -6.48 -10.98
CA ARG A 6 18.26 -5.24 -10.72
C ARG A 6 18.51 -5.24 -9.21
N SER A 7 19.64 -5.78 -8.80
CA SER A 7 20.08 -5.81 -7.41
C SER A 7 20.30 -4.37 -6.94
N LEU A 8 19.32 -3.84 -6.22
CA LEU A 8 19.37 -2.56 -5.53
C LEU A 8 19.88 -2.72 -4.09
N GLU A 9 20.82 -3.62 -3.87
CA GLU A 9 21.37 -3.90 -2.54
C GLU A 9 22.02 -2.65 -1.89
N HIS A 10 22.32 -1.61 -2.67
CA HIS A 10 22.92 -0.37 -2.20
C HIS A 10 21.96 0.82 -2.03
N LEU A 11 20.68 0.71 -2.43
CA LEU A 11 19.74 1.84 -2.44
C LEU A 11 18.57 1.69 -1.45
N TRP A 12 18.48 0.56 -0.75
CA TRP A 12 17.51 0.38 0.31
C TRP A 12 18.14 -0.36 1.48
N VAL A 13 18.00 0.23 2.66
CA VAL A 13 18.40 -0.37 3.94
C VAL A 13 17.19 -1.12 4.48
N PRO A 14 17.31 -2.42 4.84
CA PRO A 14 16.26 -3.13 5.54
C PRO A 14 15.79 -2.32 6.74
N ILE A 15 14.51 -1.98 6.80
CA ILE A 15 13.97 -1.29 7.97
C ILE A 15 13.91 -2.29 9.12
N ASN A 16 14.79 -2.15 10.10
CA ASN A 16 14.85 -3.02 11.29
C ASN A 16 14.95 -4.52 10.96
N GLY A 17 15.67 -4.90 9.89
CA GLY A 17 15.84 -6.30 9.48
C GLY A 17 14.64 -6.92 8.75
N ILE A 18 13.64 -6.12 8.38
CA ILE A 18 12.53 -6.55 7.52
C ILE A 18 12.96 -6.42 6.06
N ASN A 19 12.83 -7.52 5.33
CA ASN A 19 13.02 -7.51 3.88
C ASN A 19 11.68 -7.33 3.16
N PHE A 20 11.56 -6.31 2.31
CA PHE A 20 10.45 -6.18 1.38
C PHE A 20 10.69 -7.02 0.12
N ASP A 21 9.65 -7.69 -0.37
CA ASP A 21 9.74 -8.52 -1.58
C ASP A 21 9.94 -7.67 -2.85
N ALA A 22 9.43 -6.44 -2.86
CA ALA A 22 9.65 -5.46 -3.93
C ALA A 22 9.61 -4.03 -3.38
N VAL A 23 10.36 -3.13 -4.04
CA VAL A 23 10.39 -1.69 -3.72
C VAL A 23 10.24 -0.89 -5.01
N TYR A 24 9.16 -0.10 -5.09
CA TYR A 24 8.87 0.75 -6.25
C TYR A 24 9.02 2.23 -5.85
N MET A 25 10.04 2.89 -6.40
CA MET A 25 10.38 4.27 -6.07
C MET A 25 10.01 5.23 -7.20
N ALA A 26 9.61 6.45 -6.83
CA ALA A 26 9.20 7.49 -7.77
C ALA A 26 10.30 7.82 -8.79
N GLU A 27 11.57 7.77 -8.37
CA GLU A 27 12.74 8.00 -9.23
C GLU A 27 12.84 6.96 -10.36
N HIS A 28 12.39 5.73 -10.12
CA HIS A 28 12.40 4.66 -11.13
C HIS A 28 11.14 4.68 -11.99
N ILE A 29 10.01 5.01 -11.39
CA ILE A 29 8.72 5.09 -12.09
C ILE A 29 8.64 6.34 -12.97
N GLY A 30 9.29 7.44 -12.56
CA GLY A 30 9.19 8.75 -13.21
C GLY A 30 7.97 9.57 -12.77
N SER A 31 7.25 9.14 -11.73
CA SER A 31 6.08 9.85 -11.20
C SER A 31 5.96 9.71 -9.68
N TYR A 32 5.37 10.72 -9.04
CA TYR A 32 4.96 10.67 -7.63
C TYR A 32 3.44 10.51 -7.52
N LYS A 33 3.00 9.89 -6.43
CA LYS A 33 1.60 9.94 -6.01
C LYS A 33 1.14 11.41 -5.88
N PRO A 34 -0.10 11.76 -6.26
CA PRO A 34 -1.25 10.91 -6.57
C PRO A 34 -1.35 10.45 -8.05
N ASP A 35 -0.28 10.56 -8.85
CA ASP A 35 -0.29 10.06 -10.23
C ASP A 35 -0.63 8.56 -10.27
N LEU A 36 -1.56 8.17 -11.16
CA LEU A 36 -2.01 6.79 -11.31
C LEU A 36 -0.89 5.88 -11.82
N HIS A 37 0.07 6.43 -12.56
CA HIS A 37 1.18 5.68 -13.13
C HIS A 37 1.97 4.93 -12.04
N SER A 38 2.13 5.52 -10.85
CA SER A 38 2.79 4.85 -9.72
C SER A 38 2.04 3.62 -9.21
N PHE A 39 0.70 3.60 -9.31
CA PHE A 39 -0.12 2.47 -8.89
C PHE A 39 -0.21 1.41 -9.98
N GLU A 40 -0.37 1.82 -11.23
CA GLU A 40 -0.38 0.92 -12.39
C GLU A 40 0.93 0.15 -12.50
N TYR A 41 2.07 0.85 -12.36
CA TYR A 41 3.39 0.24 -12.30
C TYR A 41 3.46 -0.80 -11.18
N MET A 42 3.10 -0.42 -9.95
CA MET A 42 3.16 -1.34 -8.80
C MET A 42 2.27 -2.59 -9.00
N ILE A 43 1.08 -2.45 -9.59
CA ILE A 43 0.20 -3.59 -9.91
C ILE A 43 0.81 -4.50 -10.97
N GLU A 44 1.34 -3.92 -12.05
CA GLU A 44 1.94 -4.68 -13.16
C GLU A 44 3.13 -5.51 -12.66
N TYR A 45 4.08 -4.87 -11.98
CA TYR A 45 5.30 -5.54 -11.54
C TYR A 45 5.08 -6.46 -10.34
N ALA A 46 4.13 -6.18 -9.44
CA ALA A 46 3.74 -7.15 -8.41
C ALA A 46 3.16 -8.43 -9.04
N GLY A 47 2.39 -8.31 -10.12
CA GLY A 47 1.89 -9.44 -10.88
C GLY A 47 3.00 -10.22 -11.61
N ALA A 48 3.93 -9.52 -12.24
CA ALA A 48 5.01 -10.13 -13.02
C ALA A 48 6.09 -10.79 -12.13
N ASP A 49 6.53 -10.08 -11.09
CA ASP A 49 7.70 -10.46 -10.30
C ASP A 49 7.33 -11.30 -9.07
N LEU A 50 6.19 -11.01 -8.45
CA LEU A 50 5.73 -11.65 -7.21
C LEU A 50 4.55 -12.62 -7.41
N LEU A 51 4.01 -12.70 -8.62
CA LEU A 51 2.82 -13.50 -8.95
C LEU A 51 1.58 -13.12 -8.11
N VAL A 52 1.48 -11.85 -7.71
CA VAL A 52 0.34 -11.33 -6.93
C VAL A 52 -0.66 -10.67 -7.87
N ALA A 53 -1.88 -11.20 -7.93
CA ALA A 53 -2.94 -10.59 -8.72
C ALA A 53 -3.46 -9.29 -8.07
N ARG A 54 -4.01 -8.38 -8.88
CA ARG A 54 -4.54 -7.08 -8.42
C ARG A 54 -5.51 -7.22 -7.23
N ASN A 55 -6.40 -8.20 -7.28
CA ASN A 55 -7.41 -8.46 -6.23
C ASN A 55 -6.83 -9.10 -4.96
N GLN A 56 -5.54 -9.42 -4.94
CA GLN A 56 -4.81 -9.90 -3.76
C GLN A 56 -4.00 -8.78 -3.10
N ILE A 57 -4.02 -7.56 -3.66
CA ILE A 57 -3.33 -6.40 -3.11
C ILE A 57 -4.27 -5.61 -2.20
N LEU A 58 -3.88 -5.46 -0.93
CA LEU A 58 -4.50 -4.54 0.02
C LEU A 58 -3.64 -3.29 0.17
N HIS A 59 -4.07 -2.17 -0.40
CA HIS A 59 -3.33 -0.91 -0.34
C HIS A 59 -3.40 -0.30 1.07
N THR A 60 -2.31 -0.40 1.82
CA THR A 60 -2.24 0.05 3.21
C THR A 60 -1.46 1.35 3.31
N ALA A 61 -2.11 2.43 3.73
CA ALA A 61 -1.51 3.75 3.78
C ALA A 61 -2.22 4.69 4.77
N GLN A 62 -1.75 5.92 4.86
CA GLN A 62 -2.30 6.93 5.78
C GLN A 62 -2.91 8.13 5.04
N ALA A 63 -2.35 8.56 3.91
CA ALA A 63 -2.79 9.77 3.22
C ALA A 63 -3.99 9.48 2.30
N LEU A 64 -5.15 10.09 2.59
CA LEU A 64 -6.36 9.88 1.78
C LEU A 64 -6.18 10.33 0.32
N TRP A 65 -5.64 11.53 0.10
CA TRP A 65 -5.48 12.09 -1.24
C TRP A 65 -4.39 11.40 -2.06
N GLN A 66 -3.20 11.24 -1.48
CA GLN A 66 -2.05 10.70 -2.18
C GLN A 66 -2.15 9.17 -2.38
N ASP A 67 -2.75 8.44 -1.44
CA ASP A 67 -2.77 6.98 -1.48
C ASP A 67 -4.14 6.41 -1.84
N HIS A 68 -5.19 6.77 -1.07
CA HIS A 68 -6.46 6.05 -1.15
C HIS A 68 -7.36 6.48 -2.32
N VAL A 69 -7.34 7.75 -2.72
CA VAL A 69 -8.06 8.22 -3.91
C VAL A 69 -7.53 7.55 -5.18
N PRO A 70 -6.22 7.56 -5.49
CA PRO A 70 -5.70 6.86 -6.65
C PRO A 70 -5.83 5.33 -6.54
N ALA A 71 -5.65 4.74 -5.36
CA ALA A 71 -5.90 3.29 -5.15
C ALA A 71 -7.32 2.88 -5.56
N ARG A 72 -8.35 3.67 -5.21
CA ARG A 72 -9.73 3.44 -5.65
C ARG A 72 -9.84 3.51 -7.18
N LYS A 73 -9.23 4.52 -7.81
CA LYS A 73 -9.30 4.72 -9.27
C LYS A 73 -8.73 3.53 -10.06
N VAL A 74 -7.70 2.87 -9.52
CA VAL A 74 -7.13 1.66 -10.12
C VAL A 74 -7.76 0.35 -9.58
N GLY A 75 -8.84 0.43 -8.81
CA GLY A 75 -9.58 -0.75 -8.35
C GLY A 75 -8.86 -1.60 -7.31
N LEU A 76 -8.07 -0.98 -6.44
CA LEU A 76 -7.47 -1.64 -5.26
C LEU A 76 -8.35 -1.45 -4.03
N ASP A 77 -8.45 -2.51 -3.21
CA ASP A 77 -8.96 -2.39 -1.85
C ASP A 77 -7.96 -1.65 -0.98
N SER A 78 -8.46 -0.82 -0.07
CA SER A 78 -7.61 -0.02 0.83
C SER A 78 -7.82 -0.34 2.30
N CYS A 79 -6.71 -0.33 3.04
CA CYS A 79 -6.66 -0.31 4.49
C CYS A 79 -6.11 1.04 4.96
N TRP A 80 -6.93 1.82 5.67
CA TRP A 80 -6.54 3.14 6.14
C TRP A 80 -5.97 3.09 7.56
N ILE A 81 -4.71 3.48 7.71
CA ILE A 81 -4.05 3.61 9.01
C ILE A 81 -4.13 5.07 9.45
N MET A 82 -5.19 5.41 10.19
CA MET A 82 -5.64 6.78 10.43
C MET A 82 -4.63 7.67 11.17
N ARG A 83 -3.84 7.11 12.11
CA ARG A 83 -2.87 7.83 12.95
C ARG A 83 -3.37 9.20 13.48
N GLY A 84 -4.56 9.21 14.09
CA GLY A 84 -5.18 10.44 14.61
C GLY A 84 -6.26 11.05 13.72
N GLY A 85 -6.55 10.43 12.56
CA GLY A 85 -7.68 10.80 11.70
C GLY A 85 -7.58 12.24 11.19
N LYS A 86 -8.65 13.02 11.34
CA LYS A 86 -8.71 14.44 10.90
C LYS A 86 -7.64 15.34 11.51
N ASN A 87 -7.12 14.97 12.69
CA ASN A 87 -6.10 15.75 13.38
C ASN A 87 -4.67 15.36 12.96
N SER A 88 -4.53 14.39 12.04
CA SER A 88 -3.23 13.98 11.55
C SER A 88 -2.74 14.93 10.46
N ALA A 89 -1.45 15.29 10.50
CA ALA A 89 -0.85 16.22 9.54
C ALA A 89 -0.91 15.74 8.07
N MET A 90 -1.00 14.42 7.86
CA MET A 90 -0.88 13.79 6.56
C MET A 90 -2.13 13.02 6.11
N GLY A 91 -3.10 12.78 7.01
CA GLY A 91 -4.17 11.79 6.75
C GLY A 91 -5.32 12.33 5.92
N GLY A 92 -5.60 13.62 6.03
CA GLY A 92 -6.75 14.25 5.42
C GLY A 92 -8.06 13.98 6.19
N ASP A 93 -9.15 14.52 5.64
CA ASP A 93 -10.49 14.39 6.20
C ASP A 93 -11.35 13.54 5.26
N LEU A 94 -12.01 12.50 5.77
CA LEU A 94 -12.95 11.68 4.98
C LEU A 94 -14.18 12.46 4.54
N ASP A 95 -14.50 13.56 5.22
CA ASP A 95 -15.63 14.40 4.85
C ASP A 95 -15.29 15.38 3.73
N GLU A 96 -14.03 15.40 3.24
CA GLU A 96 -13.63 16.15 2.05
C GLU A 96 -14.35 15.60 0.81
N PRO A 97 -15.24 16.37 0.16
CA PRO A 97 -16.02 15.87 -0.97
C PRO A 97 -15.18 15.40 -2.17
N ALA A 98 -13.96 15.93 -2.33
CA ALA A 98 -13.04 15.49 -3.37
C ALA A 98 -12.48 14.08 -3.14
N TYR A 99 -12.54 13.54 -1.92
CA TYR A 99 -11.96 12.25 -1.57
C TYR A 99 -12.92 11.09 -1.86
N SER A 100 -12.93 10.65 -3.11
CA SER A 100 -13.55 9.38 -3.47
C SER A 100 -12.61 8.21 -3.11
N VAL A 101 -12.84 7.60 -1.95
CA VAL A 101 -12.06 6.45 -1.44
C VAL A 101 -12.92 5.20 -1.25
N SER A 102 -12.34 4.01 -1.32
CA SER A 102 -12.99 2.73 -0.98
C SER A 102 -12.15 2.02 0.07
N LEU A 103 -12.59 2.06 1.33
CA LEU A 103 -11.82 1.52 2.45
C LEU A 103 -12.45 0.22 2.93
N ALA A 104 -11.75 -0.90 2.73
CA ALA A 104 -12.13 -2.21 3.25
C ALA A 104 -11.89 -2.29 4.76
N TYR A 105 -10.80 -1.69 5.24
CA TYR A 105 -10.41 -1.70 6.65
C TYR A 105 -9.93 -0.34 7.12
N ARG A 106 -10.04 -0.11 8.44
CA ARG A 106 -9.57 1.10 9.11
C ARG A 106 -8.98 0.73 10.47
N PHE A 107 -7.78 1.20 10.75
CA PHE A 107 -7.09 1.02 12.03
C PHE A 107 -6.43 2.32 12.46
N ASN A 108 -6.24 2.54 13.76
CA ASN A 108 -5.47 3.68 14.24
C ASN A 108 -3.97 3.49 13.99
N THR A 109 -3.51 2.24 14.08
CA THR A 109 -2.09 1.88 14.00
C THR A 109 -1.85 0.62 13.16
N LEU A 110 -0.62 0.43 12.67
CA LEU A 110 -0.20 -0.82 12.05
C LEU A 110 -0.23 -2.00 13.03
N CYS A 111 -0.05 -1.74 14.33
CA CYS A 111 -0.11 -2.77 15.37
C CYS A 111 -1.53 -3.36 15.49
N GLU A 112 -2.55 -2.51 15.45
CA GLU A 112 -3.96 -2.94 15.44
C GLU A 112 -4.27 -3.78 14.19
N MET A 113 -3.78 -3.38 13.02
CA MET A 113 -3.92 -4.17 11.79
C MET A 113 -3.25 -5.54 11.91
N ALA A 114 -2.01 -5.60 12.43
CA ALA A 114 -1.30 -6.86 12.63
C ALA A 114 -2.06 -7.80 13.57
N GLY A 115 -2.55 -7.29 14.70
CA GLY A 115 -3.37 -8.08 15.63
C GLY A 115 -4.67 -8.58 14.99
N ALA A 116 -5.31 -7.79 14.11
CA ALA A 116 -6.49 -8.24 13.37
C ALA A 116 -6.16 -9.40 12.42
N VAL A 117 -5.01 -9.35 11.73
CA VAL A 117 -4.54 -10.42 10.84
C VAL A 117 -4.25 -11.71 11.63
N GLU A 118 -3.54 -11.61 12.76
CA GLU A 118 -3.25 -12.77 13.62
C GLU A 118 -4.53 -13.44 14.12
N ASN A 119 -5.50 -12.65 14.58
CA ASN A 119 -6.79 -13.16 15.03
C ASN A 119 -7.57 -13.85 13.90
N ALA A 120 -7.55 -13.29 12.69
CA ALA A 120 -8.22 -13.87 11.53
C ALA A 120 -7.65 -15.26 11.18
N PHE A 121 -6.32 -15.41 11.16
CA PHE A 121 -5.69 -16.70 10.91
C PHE A 121 -5.95 -17.73 12.01
N GLN A 122 -5.99 -17.31 13.28
CA GLN A 122 -6.36 -18.20 14.38
C GLN A 122 -7.81 -18.71 14.26
N MET A 123 -8.75 -17.86 13.83
CA MET A 123 -10.14 -18.27 13.64
C MET A 123 -10.32 -19.26 12.51
N LEU A 124 -9.53 -19.16 11.44
CA LEU A 124 -9.55 -20.11 10.31
C LEU A 124 -8.94 -21.48 10.65
N SER A 125 -8.17 -21.56 11.74
CA SER A 125 -7.52 -22.80 12.20
C SER A 125 -8.36 -23.61 13.20
N LYS A 126 -9.56 -23.13 13.57
CA LYS A 126 -10.53 -23.82 14.42
C LYS A 126 -11.65 -24.42 13.60
#